data_AF-A0A2T1DXB0-F1
#
_entry.id   AF-A0A2T1DXB0-F1
#
_cell.length_a   1.000
_cell.length_b   1.000
_cell.length_c   1.000
_cell.angle_alpha   90.00
_cell.angle_beta   90.00
_cell.angle_gamma   90.00
#
_symmetry.space_group_name_H-M   'P 1'
#
loop_
_entity.id
_entity.type
_entity.pdbx_description
1 polymer ?
#
loop_
_entity_poly.entity_id
_entity_poly.type
_entity_poly.pdbx_seq_one_letter_code
_entity_poly.pdbx_strand_id
1 'polypeptide(L)'
;MAEGEGIPTSVQINDRDYSWPFWPIVPIYPYGKRRTIRKEIVKDTIWTFDQIQGIFYVVVPIRMTVIKLEPEGLLIYAPVAPTPECIRLVNELVAEHGEVKYILLTTVSGIEHKVFVGPFARCFPKAQVFVAPQQWSFPLNLPLSWLGLPAKRTSVLPCDSSETTLADQFDWAILGPIDLRLGWFAEVALFHRRSRTLMLTDAVVSIPENPPAIVQIDSYPLLFHAKDNALDMVADPHKNRRKGWQRIALFAMYFRPSVLEVPPWSGVFTNAIIAPERSRKAYFGLFPFKWKTNWEHCFEALRGGGRLFVAPILQTLILNRAPRETLDWASRVASWDFARIIPCHFDGAIDCSPREFRQAFSFLEKHSTINLLPDQDFKLLRDIDAGLNKIGIVPPAKDQVP
;
A
#
# COMPACT_ATOMS: atom_id res chain seq x y z
N MET A 1 36.25 -15.71 -9.65
CA MET A 1 36.48 -14.47 -8.89
C MET A 1 35.30 -13.56 -9.18
N ALA A 2 34.36 -13.48 -8.26
CA ALA A 2 33.23 -12.58 -8.29
C ALA A 2 33.14 -12.03 -6.87
N GLU A 3 33.40 -10.73 -6.74
CA GLU A 3 33.51 -10.01 -5.48
C GLU A 3 32.16 -10.01 -4.77
N GLY A 4 32.17 -10.46 -3.52
CA GLY A 4 31.01 -10.42 -2.65
C GLY A 4 30.70 -8.98 -2.28
N GLU A 5 29.48 -8.55 -2.57
CA GLU A 5 28.89 -7.34 -2.01
C GLU A 5 28.87 -7.46 -0.49
N GLY A 6 29.84 -6.78 0.15
CA GLY A 6 29.93 -6.68 1.59
C GLY A 6 28.70 -6.00 2.16
N ILE A 7 27.92 -6.74 2.94
CA ILE A 7 26.92 -6.19 3.84
C ILE A 7 27.64 -5.19 4.75
N PRO A 8 27.24 -3.91 4.81
CA PRO A 8 27.89 -2.92 5.66
C PRO A 8 27.86 -3.39 7.11
N THR A 9 29.03 -3.34 7.74
CA THR A 9 29.26 -3.60 9.15
C THR A 9 28.28 -2.79 9.99
N SER A 10 27.68 -3.42 11.00
CA SER A 10 26.60 -2.87 11.83
C SER A 10 26.95 -1.50 12.42
N VAL A 11 26.52 -0.42 11.76
CA VAL A 11 26.27 0.86 12.43
C VAL A 11 25.28 0.54 13.55
N GLN A 12 25.61 0.84 14.80
CA GLN A 12 24.64 0.77 15.90
C GLN A 12 23.49 1.71 15.56
N ILE A 13 22.43 1.16 14.97
CA ILE A 13 21.24 1.92 14.61
C ILE A 13 20.59 2.34 15.92
N ASN A 14 20.60 3.64 16.19
CA ASN A 14 19.97 4.20 17.37
C ASN A 14 18.46 3.93 17.29
N ASP A 15 17.90 3.31 18.32
CA ASP A 15 16.47 3.03 18.46
C ASP A 15 15.56 4.26 18.26
N ARG A 16 16.09 5.46 18.53
CA ARG A 16 15.39 6.73 18.32
C ARG A 16 15.29 7.12 16.85
N ASP A 17 16.17 6.61 15.99
CA ASP A 17 16.26 6.99 14.57
C ASP A 17 15.00 6.59 13.80
N TYR A 18 14.31 5.52 14.21
CA TYR A 18 13.08 5.05 13.58
C TYR A 18 11.85 5.21 14.49
N SER A 19 11.92 6.15 15.44
CA SER A 19 10.80 6.43 16.34
C SER A 19 9.69 7.26 15.66
N TRP A 20 8.44 6.86 15.87
CA TRP A 20 7.24 7.53 15.36
C TRP A 20 6.26 7.82 16.50
N PRO A 21 6.31 8.99 17.15
CA PRO A 21 5.53 9.25 18.36
C PRO A 21 4.02 9.40 18.11
N PHE A 22 3.59 9.72 16.89
CA PHE A 22 2.18 9.93 16.54
C PHE A 22 1.43 8.64 16.18
N TRP A 23 2.02 7.47 16.43
CA TRP A 23 1.37 6.18 16.20
C TRP A 23 0.01 5.99 16.89
N PRO A 24 -0.33 6.64 18.04
CA PRO A 24 -1.66 6.47 18.63
C PRO A 24 -2.81 6.98 17.75
N ILE A 25 -2.54 7.87 16.78
CA ILE A 25 -3.57 8.38 15.85
C ILE A 25 -4.07 7.26 14.92
N VAL A 26 -3.14 6.44 14.42
CA VAL A 26 -3.45 5.27 13.59
C VAL A 26 -2.67 4.09 14.18
N PRO A 27 -3.24 3.39 15.19
CA PRO A 27 -2.50 2.44 16.02
C PRO A 27 -2.37 1.08 15.33
N ILE A 28 -1.71 1.08 14.17
CA ILE A 28 -1.39 -0.12 13.38
C ILE A 28 0.09 -0.46 13.53
N TYR A 29 0.42 -1.75 13.39
CA TYR A 29 1.81 -2.23 13.38
C TYR A 29 2.62 -1.47 12.31
N PRO A 30 3.90 -1.12 12.56
CA PRO A 30 4.74 -1.40 13.73
C PRO A 30 4.64 -0.35 14.84
N TYR A 31 3.50 0.35 14.93
CA TYR A 31 3.23 1.37 15.94
C TYR A 31 4.29 2.47 15.90
N GLY A 32 5.01 2.66 17.02
CA GLY A 32 5.99 3.73 17.18
C GLY A 32 7.38 3.44 16.63
N LYS A 33 7.61 2.31 15.94
CA LYS A 33 8.93 1.93 15.43
C LYS A 33 8.87 1.63 13.93
N ARG A 34 9.16 2.63 13.09
CA ARG A 34 9.01 2.55 11.63
C ARG A 34 10.37 2.71 10.93
N ARG A 35 10.97 1.58 10.57
CA ARG A 35 12.19 1.55 9.75
C ARG A 35 11.87 1.95 8.31
N THR A 36 12.85 2.55 7.64
CA THR A 36 12.78 2.97 6.25
C THR A 36 13.91 2.36 5.43
N ILE A 37 13.57 1.76 4.28
CA ILE A 37 14.54 1.38 3.25
C ILE A 37 14.39 2.34 2.07
N ARG A 38 15.46 3.04 1.70
CA ARG A 38 15.55 3.79 0.43
C ARG A 38 16.05 2.86 -0.69
N LYS A 39 15.43 2.91 -1.86
CA LYS A 39 15.93 2.29 -3.10
C LYS A 39 15.92 3.29 -4.24
N GLU A 40 16.95 3.27 -5.05
CA GLU A 40 16.98 4.00 -6.32
C GLU A 40 16.33 3.13 -7.41
N ILE A 41 15.25 3.61 -8.02
CA ILE A 41 14.49 2.87 -9.05
C ILE A 41 14.85 3.36 -10.45
N VAL A 42 15.08 4.67 -10.59
CA VAL A 42 15.61 5.28 -11.81
C VAL A 42 16.80 6.12 -11.40
N LYS A 43 17.96 5.83 -12.01
CA LYS A 43 19.23 6.47 -11.69
C LYS A 43 19.09 7.99 -11.68
N ASP A 44 19.52 8.60 -10.58
CA ASP A 44 19.56 10.04 -10.32
C ASP A 44 18.23 10.76 -10.57
N THR A 45 17.10 10.04 -10.48
CA THR A 45 15.79 10.56 -10.87
C THR A 45 14.64 10.11 -9.97
N ILE A 46 14.54 8.83 -9.61
CA ILE A 46 13.42 8.31 -8.80
C ILE A 46 13.94 7.38 -7.71
N TRP A 47 13.52 7.64 -6.47
CA TRP A 47 13.79 6.83 -5.30
C TRP A 47 12.51 6.44 -4.57
N THR A 48 12.47 5.25 -4.00
CA THR A 48 11.37 4.78 -3.16
C THR A 48 11.83 4.63 -1.72
N PHE A 49 10.91 4.90 -0.79
CA PHE A 49 11.12 4.83 0.65
C PHE A 49 10.05 3.91 1.23
N ASP A 50 10.46 2.69 1.53
CA ASP A 50 9.58 1.64 2.01
C ASP A 50 9.56 1.63 3.54
N GLN A 51 8.35 1.65 4.11
CA GLN A 51 8.07 1.27 5.49
C GLN A 51 7.10 0.09 5.50
N ILE A 52 6.71 -0.37 6.69
CA ILE A 52 5.67 -1.40 6.84
C ILE A 52 4.43 -0.84 7.52
N GLN A 53 3.30 -1.49 7.24
CA GLN A 53 2.07 -1.35 8.00
C GLN A 53 1.39 -2.71 8.20
N GLY A 54 0.59 -2.87 9.25
CA GLY A 54 -0.18 -4.10 9.41
C GLY A 54 -1.12 -4.16 10.61
N ILE A 55 -2.02 -5.14 10.58
CA ILE A 55 -2.94 -5.50 11.65
C ILE A 55 -2.84 -7.02 11.84
N PHE A 56 -2.82 -7.52 13.08
CA PHE A 56 -2.64 -8.97 13.39
C PHE A 56 -1.43 -9.61 12.70
N TYR A 57 -0.30 -8.88 12.63
CA TYR A 57 0.90 -9.28 11.88
C TYR A 57 0.71 -9.56 10.39
N VAL A 58 -0.43 -9.19 9.81
CA VAL A 58 -0.61 -9.11 8.36
C VAL A 58 0.11 -7.83 7.92
N VAL A 59 1.41 -7.95 7.71
CA VAL A 59 2.32 -6.83 7.47
C VAL A 59 2.63 -6.70 5.97
N VAL A 60 2.34 -5.55 5.40
CA VAL A 60 2.59 -5.22 4.00
C VAL A 60 3.44 -3.95 3.89
N PRO A 61 4.24 -3.79 2.82
CA PRO A 61 4.95 -2.53 2.57
C PRO A 61 3.97 -1.37 2.36
N ILE A 62 4.38 -0.18 2.81
CA ILE A 62 3.80 1.12 2.42
C ILE A 62 4.96 1.99 1.92
N ARG A 63 4.75 2.69 0.80
CA ARG A 63 5.83 3.33 0.04
C ARG A 63 5.54 4.77 -0.29
N MET A 64 6.56 5.59 -0.09
CA MET A 64 6.68 6.94 -0.61
C MET A 64 7.64 6.94 -1.79
N THR A 65 7.39 7.79 -2.79
CA THR A 65 8.28 7.97 -3.93
C THR A 65 8.80 9.41 -3.96
N VAL A 66 10.11 9.58 -4.11
CA VAL A 66 10.80 10.85 -4.28
C VAL A 66 11.24 10.96 -5.73
N ILE A 67 10.87 12.05 -6.40
CA ILE A 67 11.12 12.26 -7.82
C ILE A 67 11.88 13.57 -7.97
N LYS A 68 13.00 13.54 -8.71
CA LYS A 68 13.76 14.73 -9.07
C LYS A 68 12.96 15.60 -10.05
N LEU A 69 12.95 16.90 -9.79
CA LEU A 69 12.41 17.94 -10.66
C LEU A 69 13.53 18.58 -11.48
N GLU A 70 13.21 18.97 -12.69
CA GLU A 70 14.08 19.79 -13.54
C GLU A 70 13.63 21.26 -13.47
N PRO A 71 14.57 22.23 -13.43
CA PRO A 71 16.02 22.06 -13.38
C PRO A 71 16.55 21.63 -12.00
N GLU A 72 15.77 21.80 -10.93
CA GLU A 72 16.19 21.50 -9.55
C GLU A 72 14.97 21.25 -8.65
N GLY A 73 15.15 20.42 -7.62
CA GLY A 73 14.23 20.19 -6.52
C GLY A 73 13.64 18.78 -6.51
N LEU A 74 12.83 18.51 -5.49
CA LEU A 74 12.20 17.20 -5.30
C LEU A 74 10.67 17.30 -5.16
N LEU A 75 9.97 16.31 -5.71
CA LEU A 75 8.56 16.04 -5.48
C LEU A 75 8.42 14.75 -4.67
N ILE A 76 7.59 14.79 -3.64
CA ILE A 76 7.26 13.66 -2.78
C ILE A 76 5.85 13.18 -3.09
N TYR A 77 5.72 11.92 -3.50
CA TYR A 77 4.44 11.25 -3.75
C TYR A 77 4.14 10.27 -2.61
N ALA A 78 2.95 10.37 -2.01
CA ALA A 78 2.46 9.51 -0.92
C ALA A 78 3.43 9.36 0.28
N PRO A 79 3.66 10.43 1.06
CA PRO A 79 4.59 10.40 2.18
C PRO A 79 4.36 9.25 3.19
N VAL A 80 5.47 8.63 3.63
CA VAL A 80 5.50 7.68 4.75
C VAL A 80 5.87 8.41 6.05
N ALA A 81 5.91 7.70 7.19
CA ALA A 81 6.19 8.35 8.47
C ALA A 81 7.56 9.06 8.44
N PRO A 82 7.63 10.36 8.78
CA PRO A 82 8.86 11.14 8.81
C PRO A 82 9.68 10.82 10.08
N THR A 83 10.14 9.58 10.21
CA THR A 83 11.10 9.22 11.24
C THR A 83 12.44 9.92 10.99
N PRO A 84 13.29 10.12 12.01
CA PRO A 84 14.63 10.68 11.80
C PRO A 84 15.45 9.97 10.71
N GLU A 85 15.36 8.62 10.63
CA GLU A 85 15.97 7.78 9.58
C GLU A 85 15.45 8.18 8.20
N CYS A 86 14.13 8.27 8.03
CA CYS A 86 13.48 8.66 6.78
C CYS A 86 13.91 10.07 6.35
N ILE A 87 13.84 11.05 7.26
CA ILE A 87 14.16 12.45 6.96
C ILE A 87 15.65 12.63 6.65
N ARG A 88 16.55 11.91 7.33
CA ARG A 88 17.98 11.91 7.00
C ARG A 88 18.22 11.41 5.57
N LEU A 89 17.60 10.29 5.20
CA LEU A 89 17.71 9.73 3.85
C LEU A 89 17.14 10.65 2.76
N VAL A 90 16.09 11.43 3.07
CA VAL A 90 15.55 12.46 2.16
C VAL A 90 16.49 13.66 2.07
N ASN A 91 17.09 14.08 3.19
CA ASN A 91 18.02 15.21 3.22
C ASN A 91 19.32 14.94 2.44
N GLU A 92 19.75 13.68 2.34
CA GLU A 92 20.82 13.29 1.41
C GLU A 92 20.46 13.64 -0.04
N LEU A 93 19.23 13.33 -0.48
CA LEU A 93 18.75 13.72 -1.82
C LEU A 93 18.60 15.23 -1.97
N VAL A 94 18.18 15.93 -0.91
CA VAL A 94 18.05 17.39 -0.92
C VAL A 94 19.42 18.06 -1.12
N ALA A 95 20.48 17.53 -0.50
CA ALA A 95 21.82 18.05 -0.65
C ALA A 95 22.35 17.93 -2.09
N GLU A 96 21.92 16.89 -2.82
CA GLU A 96 22.39 16.61 -4.18
C GLU A 96 21.49 17.19 -5.29
N HIS A 97 20.19 17.30 -5.05
CA HIS A 97 19.20 17.60 -6.09
C HIS A 97 18.32 18.82 -5.80
N GLY A 98 18.53 19.49 -4.66
CA GLY A 98 17.79 20.68 -4.25
C GLY A 98 16.60 20.41 -3.35
N GLU A 99 15.97 21.49 -2.88
CA GLU A 99 14.92 21.43 -1.85
C GLU A 99 13.67 20.63 -2.29
N VAL A 100 12.96 20.06 -1.32
CA VAL A 100 11.61 19.52 -1.55
C VAL A 100 10.66 20.67 -1.89
N LYS A 101 10.19 20.71 -3.14
CA LYS A 101 9.28 21.74 -3.64
C LYS A 101 7.81 21.34 -3.47
N TYR A 102 7.49 20.07 -3.66
CA TYR A 102 6.10 19.58 -3.66
C TYR A 102 5.93 18.31 -2.83
N ILE A 103 4.82 18.22 -2.10
CA ILE A 103 4.38 17.03 -1.36
C ILE A 103 2.95 16.72 -1.77
N LEU A 104 2.68 15.52 -2.27
CA LEU A 104 1.37 15.11 -2.76
C LEU A 104 0.71 14.10 -1.80
N LEU A 105 -0.46 14.45 -1.28
CA LEU A 105 -1.43 13.51 -0.71
C LEU A 105 -2.28 12.95 -1.85
N THR A 106 -2.08 11.68 -2.17
CA THR A 106 -2.52 11.06 -3.44
C THR A 106 -3.80 10.26 -3.30
N THR A 107 -4.38 10.18 -2.10
CA THR A 107 -5.63 9.46 -1.83
C THR A 107 -6.52 10.25 -0.89
N VAL A 108 -7.80 9.90 -0.90
CA VAL A 108 -8.83 10.48 -0.03
C VAL A 108 -9.24 9.51 1.09
N SER A 109 -9.15 8.21 0.84
CA SER A 109 -9.64 7.14 1.72
C SER A 109 -8.55 6.43 2.52
N GLY A 110 -7.32 6.36 2.00
CA GLY A 110 -6.21 5.68 2.66
C GLY A 110 -5.69 6.49 3.84
N ILE A 111 -6.21 6.23 5.04
CA ILE A 111 -5.80 6.94 6.27
C ILE A 111 -4.30 6.76 6.55
N GLU A 112 -3.74 5.61 6.19
CA GLU A 112 -2.33 5.29 6.28
C GLU A 112 -1.44 6.18 5.40
N HIS A 113 -1.94 6.64 4.26
CA HIS A 113 -1.24 7.55 3.35
C HIS A 113 -1.47 9.01 3.76
N LYS A 114 -2.59 9.29 4.44
CA LYS A 114 -2.98 10.64 4.87
C LYS A 114 -2.29 11.10 6.15
N VAL A 115 -2.19 10.23 7.15
CA VAL A 115 -1.73 10.60 8.51
C VAL A 115 -0.30 11.15 8.53
N PHE A 116 0.54 10.76 7.56
CA PHE A 116 1.94 11.19 7.52
C PHE A 116 2.15 12.56 6.87
N VAL A 117 1.22 13.03 6.03
CA VAL A 117 1.43 14.23 5.20
C VAL A 117 1.65 15.49 6.02
N GLY A 118 0.82 15.75 7.03
CA GLY A 118 0.96 16.93 7.91
C GLY A 118 2.32 16.94 8.63
N PRO A 119 2.67 15.89 9.38
CA PRO A 119 3.97 15.74 10.01
C PRO A 119 5.15 15.84 9.02
N PHE A 120 5.06 15.19 7.86
CA PHE A 120 6.12 15.22 6.85
C PHE A 120 6.31 16.63 6.28
N ALA A 121 5.21 17.34 6.01
CA ALA A 121 5.25 18.73 5.56
C ALA A 121 5.92 19.68 6.57
N ARG A 122 5.87 19.39 7.89
CA ARG A 122 6.56 20.21 8.91
C ARG A 122 8.08 20.08 8.81
N CYS A 123 8.60 18.95 8.35
CA CYS A 123 10.04 18.75 8.12
C CYS A 123 10.54 19.56 6.90
N PHE A 124 9.66 19.87 5.95
CA PHE A 124 9.97 20.64 4.74
C PHE A 124 9.07 21.87 4.63
N PRO A 125 9.34 22.95 5.40
CA PRO A 125 8.42 24.08 5.56
C PRO A 125 8.22 24.92 4.29
N LYS A 126 9.15 24.85 3.33
CA LYS A 126 9.09 25.56 2.05
C LYS A 126 8.27 24.82 0.99
N ALA A 127 8.03 23.52 1.18
CA ALA A 127 7.30 22.71 0.19
C ALA A 127 5.82 23.10 0.13
N GLN A 128 5.28 23.21 -1.08
CA GLN A 128 3.83 23.26 -1.31
C GLN A 128 3.23 21.86 -1.15
N VAL A 129 2.09 21.77 -0.48
CA VAL A 129 1.36 20.52 -0.29
C VAL A 129 0.17 20.50 -1.24
N PHE A 130 0.12 19.51 -2.14
CA PHE A 130 -1.05 19.24 -2.95
C PHE A 130 -1.84 18.08 -2.35
N VAL A 131 -3.16 18.20 -2.32
CA VAL A 131 -4.06 17.13 -1.88
C VAL A 131 -5.00 16.72 -2.99
N ALA A 132 -5.26 15.42 -3.11
CA ALA A 132 -6.35 14.91 -3.93
C ALA A 132 -7.66 15.64 -3.55
N PRO A 133 -8.52 15.99 -4.53
CA PRO A 133 -9.77 16.71 -4.27
C PRO A 133 -10.70 15.90 -3.36
N GLN A 134 -11.69 16.56 -2.76
CA GLN A 134 -12.71 15.92 -1.92
C GLN A 134 -12.16 15.24 -0.64
N GLN A 135 -11.08 15.77 -0.06
CA GLN A 135 -10.61 15.33 1.25
C GLN A 135 -11.72 15.47 2.31
N TRP A 136 -11.83 14.45 3.16
CA TRP A 136 -12.81 14.43 4.24
C TRP A 136 -12.23 13.88 5.54
N SER A 137 -12.98 14.00 6.62
CA SER A 137 -12.70 13.36 7.91
C SER A 137 -13.99 12.89 8.58
N PHE A 138 -13.84 11.94 9.51
CA PHE A 138 -14.93 11.30 10.25
C PHE A 138 -14.70 11.46 11.77
N PRO A 139 -15.75 11.61 12.59
CA PRO A 139 -17.17 11.70 12.23
C PRO A 139 -17.61 13.06 11.69
N LEU A 140 -16.78 14.09 11.86
CA LEU A 140 -17.04 15.44 11.38
C LEU A 140 -16.06 15.77 10.26
N ASN A 141 -16.53 16.44 9.22
CA ASN A 141 -15.67 16.91 8.15
C ASN A 141 -14.93 18.18 8.56
N LEU A 142 -13.79 18.01 9.23
CA LEU A 142 -12.96 19.08 9.75
C LEU A 142 -12.08 19.71 8.65
N PRO A 143 -11.75 21.01 8.77
CA PRO A 143 -10.78 21.66 7.89
C PRO A 143 -9.43 20.94 7.89
N LEU A 144 -8.77 20.84 6.74
CA LEU A 144 -7.45 20.19 6.59
C LEU A 144 -6.40 20.76 7.55
N SER A 145 -6.48 22.05 7.87
CA SER A 145 -5.59 22.70 8.83
C SER A 145 -5.70 22.14 10.24
N TRP A 146 -6.89 21.72 10.65
CA TRP A 146 -7.14 21.08 11.95
C TRP A 146 -6.66 19.62 11.95
N LEU A 147 -6.61 18.99 10.77
CA LEU A 147 -6.00 17.68 10.56
C LEU A 147 -4.47 17.74 10.46
N GLY A 148 -3.88 18.92 10.69
CA GLY A 148 -2.43 19.12 10.77
C GLY A 148 -1.74 19.50 9.46
N LEU A 149 -2.50 19.71 8.37
CA LEU A 149 -1.96 20.21 7.11
C LEU A 149 -1.70 21.73 7.18
N PRO A 150 -0.63 22.26 6.58
CA PRO A 150 -0.26 23.67 6.71
C PRO A 150 -1.14 24.59 5.84
N ALA A 151 -2.13 25.25 6.46
CA ALA A 151 -3.18 26.04 5.79
C ALA A 151 -2.71 26.97 4.65
N LYS A 152 -1.60 27.70 4.83
CA LYS A 152 -1.12 28.70 3.86
C LYS A 152 -0.43 28.11 2.63
N ARG A 153 -0.12 26.82 2.62
CA ARG A 153 0.63 26.15 1.55
C ARG A 153 0.05 24.79 1.18
N THR A 154 -1.19 24.53 1.57
CA THR A 154 -1.96 23.36 1.14
C THR A 154 -2.96 23.80 0.07
N SER A 155 -2.89 23.18 -1.09
CA SER A 155 -3.76 23.44 -2.24
C SER A 155 -4.39 22.14 -2.71
N VAL A 156 -5.61 22.20 -3.23
CA VAL A 156 -6.20 21.06 -3.93
C VAL A 156 -5.45 20.88 -5.25
N LEU A 157 -5.11 19.64 -5.59
CA LEU A 157 -4.49 19.32 -6.87
C LEU A 157 -5.48 19.63 -8.01
N PRO A 158 -5.10 20.43 -9.02
CA PRO A 158 -5.94 20.69 -10.17
C PRO A 158 -6.34 19.41 -10.92
N CYS A 159 -7.52 19.40 -11.54
CA CYS A 159 -8.00 18.24 -12.30
C CYS A 159 -7.21 18.02 -13.60
N ASP A 160 -6.65 19.09 -14.17
CA ASP A 160 -5.78 19.06 -15.33
C ASP A 160 -4.34 19.41 -14.93
N SER A 161 -3.38 18.58 -15.33
CA SER A 161 -1.96 18.82 -15.09
C SER A 161 -1.47 20.09 -15.78
N SER A 162 -2.10 20.48 -16.89
CA SER A 162 -1.74 21.68 -17.68
C SER A 162 -1.86 23.00 -16.91
N GLU A 163 -2.65 23.01 -15.83
CA GLU A 163 -2.87 24.18 -14.97
C GLU A 163 -1.74 24.44 -13.97
N THR A 164 -0.68 23.64 -14.00
CA THR A 164 0.43 23.73 -13.05
C THR A 164 1.78 23.95 -13.72
N THR A 165 2.73 24.44 -12.94
CA THR A 165 4.14 24.55 -13.36
C THR A 165 4.84 23.20 -13.52
N LEU A 166 4.15 22.09 -13.21
CA LEU A 166 4.64 20.71 -13.37
C LEU A 166 4.21 20.07 -14.69
N ALA A 167 3.41 20.77 -15.50
CA ALA A 167 2.81 20.28 -16.73
C ALA A 167 3.82 19.87 -17.81
N ASP A 168 5.06 20.31 -17.72
CA ASP A 168 6.16 19.97 -18.63
C ASP A 168 6.76 18.59 -18.33
N GLN A 169 6.75 18.19 -17.06
CA GLN A 169 7.40 16.97 -16.57
C GLN A 169 6.40 15.86 -16.20
N PHE A 170 5.18 16.23 -15.83
CA PHE A 170 4.19 15.31 -15.28
C PHE A 170 2.82 15.40 -15.96
N ASP A 171 2.16 14.24 -16.03
CA ASP A 171 0.72 14.15 -16.22
C ASP A 171 0.07 13.50 -15.00
N TRP A 172 -1.18 13.82 -14.72
CA TRP A 172 -1.95 13.08 -13.73
C TRP A 172 -3.41 12.92 -14.11
N ALA A 173 -4.03 11.93 -13.47
CA ALA A 173 -5.44 11.61 -13.62
C ALA A 173 -5.97 11.19 -12.26
N ILE A 174 -7.11 11.76 -11.88
CA ILE A 174 -7.73 11.55 -10.58
C ILE A 174 -8.90 10.58 -10.78
N LEU A 175 -8.86 9.45 -10.08
CA LEU A 175 -9.98 8.52 -9.97
C LEU A 175 -10.91 9.03 -8.87
N GLY A 176 -12.21 9.12 -9.17
CA GLY A 176 -13.23 9.54 -8.22
C GLY A 176 -13.55 11.04 -8.28
N PRO A 177 -14.23 11.58 -7.25
CA PRO A 177 -14.58 10.90 -6.01
C PRO A 177 -15.67 9.84 -6.21
N ILE A 178 -15.43 8.63 -5.70
CA ILE A 178 -16.41 7.54 -5.63
C ILE A 178 -17.10 7.63 -4.27
N ASP A 179 -18.43 7.78 -4.28
CA ASP A 179 -19.24 7.84 -3.06
C ASP A 179 -19.31 6.47 -2.38
N LEU A 180 -18.96 6.41 -1.09
CA LEU A 180 -19.09 5.24 -0.23
C LEU A 180 -20.06 5.48 0.94
N ARG A 181 -20.91 6.53 0.84
CA ARG A 181 -21.82 7.12 1.85
C ARG A 181 -21.13 7.68 3.07
N LEU A 182 -20.42 6.86 3.84
CA LEU A 182 -19.69 7.30 5.03
C LEU A 182 -18.43 8.11 4.68
N GLY A 183 -18.04 8.12 3.41
CA GLY A 183 -16.85 8.80 2.93
C GLY A 183 -16.70 8.66 1.43
N TRP A 184 -15.52 9.01 0.94
CA TRP A 184 -15.19 9.04 -0.48
C TRP A 184 -13.90 8.27 -0.73
N PHE A 185 -13.85 7.57 -1.86
CA PHE A 185 -12.62 7.03 -2.41
C PHE A 185 -12.16 7.89 -3.58
N ALA A 186 -10.89 8.24 -3.59
CA ALA A 186 -10.24 8.86 -4.73
C ALA A 186 -8.75 8.59 -4.68
N GLU A 187 -8.12 8.53 -5.85
CA GLU A 187 -6.69 8.31 -6.01
C GLU A 187 -6.14 9.17 -7.16
N VAL A 188 -4.88 9.61 -7.04
CA VAL A 188 -4.14 10.34 -8.07
C VAL A 188 -3.09 9.43 -8.69
N ALA A 189 -3.27 9.08 -9.97
CA ALA A 189 -2.20 8.54 -10.79
C ALA A 189 -1.29 9.68 -11.24
N LEU A 190 0.03 9.55 -11.02
CA LEU A 190 1.03 10.53 -11.46
C LEU A 190 1.98 9.86 -12.45
N PHE A 191 2.13 10.41 -13.65
CA PHE A 191 3.04 9.93 -14.67
C PHE A 191 4.22 10.90 -14.82
N HIS A 192 5.43 10.39 -14.62
CA HIS A 192 6.66 11.13 -14.91
C HIS A 192 7.15 10.79 -16.31
N ARG A 193 7.04 11.76 -17.24
CA ARG A 193 7.24 11.54 -18.68
C ARG A 193 8.65 11.07 -19.01
N ARG A 194 9.67 11.76 -18.48
CA ARG A 194 11.08 11.53 -18.83
C ARG A 194 11.53 10.11 -18.52
N SER A 195 11.12 9.55 -17.38
CA SER A 195 11.48 8.17 -16.99
C SER A 195 10.45 7.13 -17.41
N ARG A 196 9.36 7.54 -18.08
CA ARG A 196 8.23 6.68 -18.45
C ARG A 196 7.71 5.85 -17.26
N THR A 197 7.59 6.48 -16.09
CA THR A 197 7.22 5.81 -14.83
C THR A 197 5.90 6.35 -14.30
N LEU A 198 4.98 5.46 -14.01
CA LEU A 198 3.67 5.73 -13.41
C LEU A 198 3.71 5.43 -11.92
N MET A 199 3.28 6.37 -11.09
CA MET A 199 3.08 6.21 -9.66
C MET A 199 1.59 6.04 -9.36
N LEU A 200 1.26 5.03 -8.57
CA LEU A 200 -0.09 4.72 -8.13
C LEU A 200 -0.10 4.50 -6.62
N THR A 201 -1.23 4.79 -5.99
CA THR A 201 -1.40 4.57 -4.56
C THR A 201 -1.90 3.15 -4.31
N ASP A 202 -3.21 2.92 -4.37
CA ASP A 202 -3.85 1.66 -3.97
C ASP A 202 -4.50 0.91 -5.14
N ALA A 203 -4.73 1.58 -6.28
CA ALA A 203 -5.57 1.09 -7.38
C ALA A 203 -5.12 -0.28 -7.91
N VAL A 204 -3.82 -0.54 -7.98
CA VAL A 204 -3.24 -1.78 -8.49
C VAL A 204 -2.09 -2.25 -7.61
N VAL A 205 -1.88 -3.56 -7.58
CA VAL A 205 -0.78 -4.21 -6.88
C VAL A 205 -0.16 -5.30 -7.74
N SER A 206 1.08 -5.64 -7.43
CA SER A 206 1.72 -6.91 -7.83
C SER A 206 2.38 -7.52 -6.60
N ILE A 207 2.29 -8.84 -6.47
CA ILE A 207 2.77 -9.57 -5.29
C ILE A 207 4.07 -10.33 -5.64
N PRO A 208 5.20 -10.01 -5.00
CA PRO A 208 6.42 -10.77 -5.19
C PRO A 208 6.32 -12.15 -4.54
N GLU A 209 7.03 -13.13 -5.11
CA GLU A 209 7.13 -14.49 -4.54
C GLU A 209 7.79 -14.47 -3.14
N ASN A 210 8.80 -13.63 -3.00
CA ASN A 210 9.59 -13.48 -1.78
C ASN A 210 9.15 -12.25 -0.98
N PRO A 211 9.29 -12.27 0.36
CA PRO A 211 8.99 -11.11 1.19
C PRO A 211 9.83 -9.90 0.76
N PRO A 212 9.23 -8.72 0.59
CA PRO A 212 9.95 -7.48 0.33
C PRO A 212 10.98 -7.20 1.44
N ALA A 213 12.12 -6.60 1.08
CA ALA A 213 13.23 -6.35 2.00
C ALA A 213 12.80 -5.66 3.32
N ILE A 214 11.86 -4.71 3.26
CA ILE A 214 11.38 -3.99 4.44
C ILE A 214 10.64 -4.90 5.44
N VAL A 215 9.93 -5.91 4.93
CA VAL A 215 9.20 -6.90 5.75
C VAL A 215 10.18 -7.91 6.38
N GLN A 216 11.38 -8.06 5.80
CA GLN A 216 12.40 -8.98 6.31
C GLN A 216 13.25 -8.42 7.45
N ILE A 217 13.18 -7.12 7.75
CA ILE A 217 13.96 -6.49 8.84
C ILE A 217 13.55 -7.09 10.19
N ASP A 218 12.25 -7.20 10.46
CA ASP A 218 11.73 -8.00 11.58
C ASP A 218 11.03 -9.24 11.01
N SER A 219 11.67 -10.39 11.17
CA SER A 219 11.13 -11.66 10.66
C SER A 219 9.93 -12.17 11.44
N TYR A 220 9.66 -11.65 12.65
CA TYR A 220 8.64 -12.24 13.52
C TYR A 220 7.23 -12.30 12.92
N PRO A 221 6.69 -11.24 12.27
CA PRO A 221 5.40 -11.33 11.59
C PRO A 221 5.35 -12.44 10.53
N LEU A 222 6.45 -12.63 9.77
CA LEU A 222 6.56 -13.71 8.79
C LEU A 222 6.53 -15.08 9.49
N LEU A 223 7.34 -15.27 10.54
CA LEU A 223 7.38 -16.53 11.27
C LEU A 223 6.07 -16.85 11.99
N PHE A 224 5.37 -15.82 12.49
CA PHE A 224 4.06 -15.97 13.10
C PHE A 224 3.04 -16.54 12.10
N HIS A 225 2.97 -15.99 10.88
CA HIS A 225 2.07 -16.49 9.83
C HIS A 225 2.54 -17.77 9.15
N ALA A 226 3.80 -18.19 9.36
CA ALA A 226 4.32 -19.46 8.88
C ALA A 226 3.89 -20.68 9.74
N LYS A 227 3.37 -20.45 10.95
CA LYS A 227 2.83 -21.49 11.85
C LYS A 227 1.65 -22.21 11.20
N ASP A 228 1.56 -23.53 11.37
CA ASP A 228 0.40 -24.32 10.97
C ASP A 228 -0.59 -24.47 12.14
N ASN A 229 -0.10 -24.41 13.39
CA ASN A 229 -0.90 -24.38 14.60
C ASN A 229 -0.22 -23.58 15.74
N ALA A 230 -0.93 -23.39 16.85
CA ALA A 230 -0.47 -22.56 17.97
C ALA A 230 0.78 -23.11 18.70
N LEU A 231 1.02 -24.42 18.63
CA LEU A 231 2.12 -25.09 19.31
C LEU A 231 3.43 -25.04 18.52
N ASP A 232 3.37 -24.61 17.25
CA ASP A 232 4.53 -24.59 16.38
C ASP A 232 5.55 -23.53 16.81
N MET A 233 6.80 -23.97 16.99
CA MET A 233 7.96 -23.09 16.99
C MET A 233 8.62 -23.12 15.63
N VAL A 234 8.50 -22.02 14.90
CA VAL A 234 8.99 -21.92 13.52
C VAL A 234 10.40 -21.35 13.54
N ALA A 235 11.37 -22.14 13.05
CA ALA A 235 12.73 -21.67 12.83
C ALA A 235 12.78 -20.54 11.79
N ASP A 236 13.88 -19.79 11.73
CA ASP A 236 14.02 -18.62 10.84
C ASP A 236 14.89 -18.84 9.56
N PRO A 237 14.68 -19.89 8.73
CA PRO A 237 15.26 -19.96 7.40
C PRO A 237 14.39 -19.21 6.37
N HIS A 238 14.99 -18.85 5.24
CA HIS A 238 14.33 -18.15 4.12
C HIS A 238 13.01 -18.83 3.67
N LYS A 239 12.95 -20.17 3.69
CA LYS A 239 11.75 -20.94 3.34
C LYS A 239 10.56 -20.61 4.24
N ASN A 240 10.76 -20.48 5.56
CA ASN A 240 9.68 -20.18 6.49
C ASN A 240 9.24 -18.73 6.41
N ARG A 241 10.20 -17.81 6.20
CA ARG A 241 9.89 -16.40 5.91
C ARG A 241 9.00 -16.27 4.67
N ARG A 242 9.35 -16.99 3.60
CA ARG A 242 8.55 -17.06 2.35
C ARG A 242 7.14 -17.63 2.62
N LYS A 243 7.04 -18.76 3.32
CA LYS A 243 5.74 -19.35 3.69
C LYS A 243 4.85 -18.35 4.43
N GLY A 244 5.41 -17.66 5.42
CA GLY A 244 4.71 -16.61 6.18
C GLY A 244 4.25 -15.45 5.30
N TRP A 245 5.14 -14.96 4.43
CA TRP A 245 4.83 -13.89 3.48
C TRP A 245 3.67 -14.24 2.56
N GLN A 246 3.70 -15.42 1.95
CA GLN A 246 2.67 -15.86 1.02
C GLN A 246 1.29 -15.94 1.70
N ARG A 247 1.26 -16.41 2.96
CA ARG A 247 0.05 -16.43 3.80
C ARG A 247 -0.42 -15.03 4.18
N ILE A 248 0.50 -14.13 4.53
CA ILE A 248 0.20 -12.70 4.77
C ILE A 248 -0.40 -12.07 3.52
N ALA A 249 0.14 -12.32 2.33
CA ALA A 249 -0.36 -11.77 1.08
C ALA A 249 -1.80 -12.24 0.79
N LEU A 250 -2.08 -13.53 0.98
CA LEU A 250 -3.44 -14.08 0.87
C LEU A 250 -4.40 -13.43 1.87
N PHE A 251 -3.97 -13.25 3.12
CA PHE A 251 -4.77 -12.60 4.15
C PHE A 251 -5.02 -11.13 3.79
N ALA A 252 -3.99 -10.39 3.39
CA ALA A 252 -4.09 -8.98 3.05
C ALA A 252 -5.05 -8.71 1.89
N MET A 253 -5.13 -9.64 0.92
CA MET A 253 -5.96 -9.48 -0.27
C MET A 253 -7.42 -9.93 -0.07
N TYR A 254 -7.68 -10.94 0.75
CA TYR A 254 -9.02 -11.54 0.88
C TYR A 254 -9.64 -11.43 2.28
N PHE A 255 -8.87 -10.98 3.30
CA PHE A 255 -9.12 -11.15 4.74
C PHE A 255 -9.21 -12.60 5.20
N ARG A 256 -10.01 -13.41 4.51
CA ARG A 256 -10.11 -14.86 4.70
C ARG A 256 -10.27 -15.54 3.33
N PRO A 257 -9.16 -15.98 2.71
CA PRO A 257 -9.25 -16.80 1.49
C PRO A 257 -9.94 -18.13 1.80
N SER A 258 -10.39 -18.84 0.76
CA SER A 258 -11.08 -20.14 0.87
C SER A 258 -10.25 -21.24 1.56
N VAL A 259 -8.94 -21.05 1.60
CA VAL A 259 -7.94 -21.94 2.22
C VAL A 259 -7.62 -21.58 3.68
N LEU A 260 -8.19 -20.50 4.23
CA LEU A 260 -8.03 -20.10 5.63
C LEU A 260 -9.30 -20.41 6.43
N GLU A 261 -9.17 -21.32 7.39
CA GLU A 261 -10.20 -21.65 8.36
C GLU A 261 -9.93 -20.96 9.70
N VAL A 262 -11.01 -20.58 10.38
CA VAL A 262 -10.96 -20.06 11.75
C VAL A 262 -11.48 -21.15 12.69
N PRO A 263 -10.62 -21.78 13.51
CA PRO A 263 -11.06 -22.79 14.47
C PRO A 263 -12.05 -22.22 15.51
N PRO A 264 -12.87 -23.07 16.15
CA PRO A 264 -13.71 -22.64 17.27
C PRO A 264 -12.88 -22.02 18.39
N TRP A 265 -13.38 -20.95 19.00
CA TRP A 265 -12.67 -20.23 20.06
C TRP A 265 -12.28 -21.09 21.25
N SER A 266 -13.11 -22.08 21.62
CA SER A 266 -12.78 -23.05 22.68
C SER A 266 -11.46 -23.79 22.42
N GLY A 267 -11.24 -24.21 21.16
CA GLY A 267 -9.98 -24.83 20.74
C GLY A 267 -8.81 -23.84 20.73
N VAL A 268 -9.04 -22.60 20.28
CA VAL A 268 -8.01 -21.54 20.27
C VAL A 268 -7.53 -21.24 21.70
N PHE A 269 -8.43 -21.07 22.66
CA PHE A 269 -8.07 -20.82 24.06
C PHE A 269 -7.36 -22.02 24.70
N THR A 270 -7.83 -23.24 24.44
CA THR A 270 -7.18 -24.46 24.94
C THR A 270 -5.74 -24.56 24.45
N ASN A 271 -5.53 -24.35 23.15
CA ASN A 271 -4.20 -24.38 22.54
C ASN A 271 -3.30 -23.24 23.04
N ALA A 272 -3.85 -22.05 23.31
CA ALA A 272 -3.08 -20.93 23.84
C ALA A 272 -2.52 -21.18 25.25
N ILE A 273 -3.21 -21.97 26.08
CA ILE A 273 -2.74 -22.33 27.44
C ILE A 273 -1.47 -23.19 27.36
N ILE A 274 -1.41 -24.11 26.40
CA ILE A 274 -0.28 -25.04 26.23
C ILE A 274 0.74 -24.56 25.19
N ALA A 275 0.55 -23.36 24.60
CA ALA A 275 1.46 -22.82 23.60
C ALA A 275 2.86 -22.55 24.20
N PRO A 276 3.96 -22.86 23.47
CA PRO A 276 5.32 -22.68 23.97
C PRO A 276 5.70 -21.21 24.15
N GLU A 277 5.15 -20.30 23.34
CA GLU A 277 5.35 -18.85 23.47
C GLU A 277 4.03 -18.15 23.82
N ARG A 278 3.99 -17.52 25.00
CA ARG A 278 2.81 -16.80 25.52
C ARG A 278 3.08 -15.33 25.83
N SER A 279 4.12 -14.77 25.19
CA SER A 279 4.47 -13.37 25.31
C SER A 279 3.34 -12.47 24.76
N ARG A 280 3.35 -11.18 25.12
CA ARG A 280 2.45 -10.19 24.48
C ARG A 280 2.68 -10.13 22.96
N LYS A 281 3.92 -10.36 22.50
CA LYS A 281 4.29 -10.44 21.07
C LYS A 281 3.61 -11.64 20.40
N ALA A 282 3.48 -12.76 21.08
CA ALA A 282 2.77 -13.95 20.61
C ALA A 282 1.26 -13.93 20.84
N TYR A 283 0.67 -12.76 21.13
CA TYR A 283 -0.75 -12.63 21.51
C TYR A 283 -1.16 -13.61 22.63
N PHE A 284 -0.29 -13.82 23.62
CA PHE A 284 -0.52 -14.75 24.73
C PHE A 284 -0.76 -16.20 24.31
N GLY A 285 -0.25 -16.59 23.13
CA GLY A 285 -0.41 -17.93 22.55
C GLY A 285 -1.64 -18.07 21.65
N LEU A 286 -2.44 -17.01 21.47
CA LEU A 286 -3.61 -17.05 20.59
C LEU A 286 -3.19 -17.15 19.12
N PHE A 287 -3.66 -18.19 18.45
CA PHE A 287 -3.43 -18.40 17.01
C PHE A 287 -4.71 -18.94 16.35
N PRO A 288 -5.62 -18.06 15.88
CA PRO A 288 -6.94 -18.44 15.37
C PRO A 288 -6.91 -18.78 13.86
N PHE A 289 -5.83 -19.38 13.37
CA PHE A 289 -5.64 -19.65 11.94
C PHE A 289 -5.36 -21.12 11.69
N LYS A 290 -6.04 -21.68 10.70
CA LYS A 290 -5.78 -23.03 10.19
C LYS A 290 -5.78 -23.01 8.66
N TRP A 291 -4.63 -23.28 8.07
CA TRP A 291 -4.45 -23.29 6.62
C TRP A 291 -4.69 -24.69 6.04
N LYS A 292 -5.47 -24.77 4.96
CA LYS A 292 -5.65 -26.00 4.19
C LYS A 292 -4.39 -26.35 3.42
N THR A 293 -4.16 -27.62 3.10
CA THR A 293 -2.94 -28.12 2.44
C THR A 293 -2.69 -27.49 1.06
N ASN A 294 -3.72 -27.06 0.34
CA ASN A 294 -3.63 -26.46 -0.99
C ASN A 294 -3.43 -24.94 -1.00
N TRP A 295 -3.04 -24.32 0.14
CA TRP A 295 -2.87 -22.87 0.24
C TRP A 295 -1.82 -22.29 -0.72
N GLU A 296 -0.77 -23.05 -1.07
CA GLU A 296 0.27 -22.62 -2.01
C GLU A 296 -0.29 -22.39 -3.42
N HIS A 297 -1.21 -23.26 -3.88
CA HIS A 297 -1.89 -23.07 -5.17
C HIS A 297 -2.76 -21.81 -5.17
N CYS A 298 -3.40 -21.50 -4.04
CA CYS A 298 -4.16 -20.27 -3.86
C CYS A 298 -3.24 -19.03 -3.94
N PHE A 299 -2.04 -19.10 -3.35
CA PHE A 299 -1.04 -18.04 -3.48
C PHE A 299 -0.57 -17.87 -4.92
N GLU A 300 -0.25 -18.96 -5.63
CA GLU A 300 0.17 -18.88 -7.02
C GLU A 300 -0.94 -18.34 -7.94
N ALA A 301 -2.20 -18.68 -7.67
CA ALA A 301 -3.33 -18.09 -8.39
C ALA A 301 -3.49 -16.59 -8.09
N LEU A 302 -3.32 -16.16 -6.84
CA LEU A 302 -3.32 -14.74 -6.48
C LEU A 302 -2.15 -13.99 -7.13
N ARG A 303 -0.94 -14.54 -7.07
CA ARG A 303 0.29 -13.93 -7.61
C ARG A 303 0.33 -13.94 -9.14
N GLY A 304 -0.04 -15.04 -9.78
CA GLY A 304 -0.09 -15.25 -11.22
C GLY A 304 1.14 -14.69 -11.94
N GLY A 305 2.31 -15.19 -11.56
CA GLY A 305 3.58 -14.78 -12.15
C GLY A 305 4.10 -13.40 -11.73
N GLY A 306 3.41 -12.67 -10.86
CA GLY A 306 3.71 -11.26 -10.56
C GLY A 306 2.96 -10.29 -11.47
N ARG A 307 1.87 -10.74 -12.12
CA ARG A 307 1.00 -9.87 -12.93
C ARG A 307 0.42 -8.74 -12.07
N LEU A 308 0.10 -7.64 -12.73
CA LEU A 308 -0.65 -6.55 -12.13
C LEU A 308 -2.13 -6.93 -12.00
N PHE A 309 -2.75 -6.58 -10.86
CA PHE A 309 -4.19 -6.71 -10.68
C PHE A 309 -4.70 -5.66 -9.69
N VAL A 310 -6.00 -5.36 -9.74
CA VAL A 310 -6.68 -4.54 -8.73
C VAL A 310 -6.94 -5.41 -7.50
N ALA A 311 -6.60 -4.95 -6.30
CA ALA A 311 -6.81 -5.73 -5.07
C ALA A 311 -8.29 -6.18 -4.91
N PRO A 312 -8.58 -7.43 -4.52
CA PRO A 312 -9.95 -7.95 -4.41
C PRO A 312 -10.90 -7.07 -3.58
N ILE A 313 -10.37 -6.47 -2.50
CA ILE A 313 -11.09 -5.53 -1.64
C ILE A 313 -11.60 -4.33 -2.44
N LEU A 314 -10.76 -3.74 -3.29
CA LEU A 314 -11.14 -2.62 -4.15
C LEU A 314 -12.14 -3.05 -5.23
N GLN A 315 -11.95 -4.24 -5.82
CA GLN A 315 -12.89 -4.76 -6.83
C GLN A 315 -14.30 -4.92 -6.26
N THR A 316 -14.40 -5.41 -5.02
CA THR A 316 -15.67 -5.84 -4.43
C THR A 316 -16.37 -4.74 -3.65
N LEU A 317 -15.62 -3.86 -2.97
CA LEU A 317 -16.19 -2.92 -2.00
C LEU A 317 -16.17 -1.46 -2.48
N ILE A 318 -15.39 -1.14 -3.53
CA ILE A 318 -15.09 0.25 -3.90
C ILE A 318 -15.36 0.52 -5.39
N LEU A 319 -14.59 -0.07 -6.30
CA LEU A 319 -14.58 0.32 -7.71
C LEU A 319 -15.83 -0.16 -8.46
N ASN A 320 -16.50 -1.20 -7.98
CA ASN A 320 -17.79 -1.63 -8.50
C ASN A 320 -18.96 -0.66 -8.20
N ARG A 321 -18.73 0.44 -7.46
CA ARG A 321 -19.72 1.53 -7.27
C ARG A 321 -19.70 2.54 -8.41
N ALA A 322 -18.59 2.59 -9.15
CA ALA A 322 -18.39 3.53 -10.24
C ALA A 322 -17.60 2.84 -11.39
N PRO A 323 -18.16 1.77 -11.99
CA PRO A 323 -17.44 0.95 -12.95
C PRO A 323 -17.06 1.74 -14.21
N ARG A 324 -17.96 2.59 -14.72
CA ARG A 324 -17.70 3.40 -15.92
C ARG A 324 -16.64 4.46 -15.65
N GLU A 325 -16.78 5.20 -14.56
CA GLU A 325 -15.85 6.23 -14.15
C GLU A 325 -14.45 5.64 -13.90
N THR A 326 -14.38 4.44 -13.31
CA THR A 326 -13.12 3.71 -13.10
C THR A 326 -12.48 3.27 -14.41
N LEU A 327 -13.26 2.71 -15.34
CA LEU A 327 -12.75 2.27 -16.64
C LEU A 327 -12.32 3.45 -17.52
N ASP A 328 -13.05 4.58 -17.48
CA ASP A 328 -12.69 5.79 -18.21
C ASP A 328 -11.38 6.38 -17.66
N TRP A 329 -11.22 6.43 -16.33
CA TRP A 329 -9.95 6.81 -15.69
C TRP A 329 -8.80 5.86 -16.06
N ALA A 330 -9.01 4.55 -15.97
CA ALA A 330 -7.98 3.56 -16.30
C ALA A 330 -7.58 3.67 -17.79
N SER A 331 -8.54 3.94 -18.68
CA SER A 331 -8.28 4.15 -20.11
C SER A 331 -7.52 5.43 -20.37
N ARG A 332 -7.82 6.52 -19.64
CA ARG A 332 -7.05 7.77 -19.68
C ARG A 332 -5.60 7.55 -19.23
N VAL A 333 -5.38 6.90 -18.09
CA VAL A 333 -4.02 6.58 -17.62
C VAL A 333 -3.30 5.71 -18.63
N ALA A 334 -3.96 4.69 -19.18
CA ALA A 334 -3.40 3.78 -20.18
C ALA A 334 -3.10 4.43 -21.55
N SER A 335 -3.55 5.68 -21.79
CA SER A 335 -3.18 6.44 -22.98
C SER A 335 -1.77 7.04 -22.91
N TRP A 336 -1.17 7.08 -21.71
CA TRP A 336 0.20 7.55 -21.53
C TRP A 336 1.23 6.46 -21.85
N ASP A 337 2.42 6.89 -22.26
CA ASP A 337 3.51 5.99 -22.67
C ASP A 337 4.44 5.61 -21.50
N PHE A 338 3.90 5.03 -20.42
CA PHE A 338 4.73 4.46 -19.35
C PHE A 338 5.23 3.04 -19.69
N ALA A 339 6.34 2.65 -19.08
CA ALA A 339 6.89 1.29 -19.15
C ALA A 339 7.08 0.67 -17.76
N ARG A 340 6.90 1.46 -16.70
CA ARG A 340 7.07 1.05 -15.31
C ARG A 340 5.97 1.60 -14.42
N ILE A 341 5.55 0.82 -13.44
CA ILE A 341 4.62 1.23 -12.37
C ILE A 341 5.31 1.11 -11.01
N ILE A 342 5.14 2.12 -10.16
CA ILE A 342 5.52 2.12 -8.75
C ILE A 342 4.24 2.28 -7.92
N PRO A 343 3.65 1.19 -7.40
CA PRO A 343 2.53 1.27 -6.48
C PRO A 343 3.00 1.56 -5.05
N CYS A 344 2.11 2.06 -4.19
CA CYS A 344 2.44 2.31 -2.79
C CYS A 344 2.51 1.03 -1.93
N HIS A 345 2.02 -0.10 -2.42
CA HIS A 345 1.99 -1.38 -1.71
C HIS A 345 2.65 -2.52 -2.48
N PHE A 346 3.17 -3.51 -1.75
CA PHE A 346 3.82 -4.72 -2.28
C PHE A 346 5.06 -4.40 -3.16
N ASP A 347 5.10 -4.90 -4.39
CA ASP A 347 6.25 -4.75 -5.28
C ASP A 347 6.55 -3.27 -5.58
N GLY A 348 7.82 -2.92 -5.76
CA GLY A 348 8.29 -1.53 -5.78
C GLY A 348 8.70 -0.97 -7.13
N ALA A 349 8.81 -1.82 -8.14
CA ALA A 349 9.07 -1.43 -9.52
C ALA A 349 8.59 -2.56 -10.43
N ILE A 350 7.49 -2.32 -11.14
CA ILE A 350 6.85 -3.32 -11.99
C ILE A 350 7.02 -2.86 -13.44
N ASP A 351 7.78 -3.60 -14.23
CA ASP A 351 7.81 -3.37 -15.67
C ASP A 351 6.46 -3.83 -16.25
N CYS A 352 5.70 -2.88 -16.79
CA CYS A 352 4.30 -3.09 -17.16
C CYS A 352 3.92 -2.10 -18.26
N SER A 353 3.28 -2.61 -19.30
CA SER A 353 2.74 -1.80 -20.39
C SER A 353 1.42 -1.12 -20.02
N PRO A 354 1.04 -0.03 -20.71
CA PRO A 354 -0.26 0.60 -20.52
C PRO A 354 -1.44 -0.35 -20.81
N ARG A 355 -1.24 -1.31 -21.71
CA ARG A 355 -2.23 -2.36 -22.00
C ARG A 355 -2.44 -3.30 -20.83
N GLU A 356 -1.37 -3.82 -20.23
CA GLU A 356 -1.44 -4.69 -19.05
C GLU A 356 -2.06 -3.96 -17.85
N PHE A 357 -1.72 -2.68 -17.67
CA PHE A 357 -2.37 -1.82 -16.69
C PHE A 357 -3.89 -1.75 -16.91
N ARG A 358 -4.34 -1.44 -18.13
CA ARG A 358 -5.77 -1.35 -18.43
C ARG A 358 -6.51 -2.69 -18.27
N GLN A 359 -5.83 -3.79 -18.58
CA GLN A 359 -6.36 -5.15 -18.40
C GLN A 359 -6.64 -5.48 -16.93
N ALA A 360 -5.91 -4.92 -15.97
CA ALA A 360 -6.17 -5.12 -14.55
C ALA A 360 -7.58 -4.69 -14.11
N PHE A 361 -8.24 -3.80 -14.88
CA PHE A 361 -9.56 -3.26 -14.60
C PHE A 361 -10.70 -3.98 -15.35
N SER A 362 -10.40 -5.01 -16.16
CA SER A 362 -11.41 -5.67 -16.99
C SER A 362 -12.50 -6.40 -16.20
N PHE A 363 -12.31 -6.62 -14.90
CA PHE A 363 -13.33 -7.19 -14.00
C PHE A 363 -14.61 -6.33 -13.90
N LEU A 364 -14.56 -5.07 -14.34
CA LEU A 364 -15.72 -4.17 -14.42
C LEU A 364 -16.50 -4.28 -15.74
N GLU A 365 -16.06 -5.13 -16.68
CA GLU A 365 -16.65 -5.31 -18.01
C GLU A 365 -17.49 -6.60 -18.08
N LYS A 366 -18.67 -6.57 -18.71
CA LYS A 366 -19.62 -7.70 -18.76
C LYS A 366 -19.10 -8.93 -19.51
N HIS A 367 -18.28 -8.72 -20.52
CA HIS A 367 -17.79 -9.77 -21.42
C HIS A 367 -16.29 -9.99 -21.33
N SER A 368 -15.68 -9.62 -20.19
CA SER A 368 -14.26 -9.87 -20.01
C SER A 368 -13.97 -11.37 -20.00
N THR A 369 -13.17 -11.83 -20.95
CA THR A 369 -12.63 -13.19 -20.98
C THR A 369 -11.43 -13.34 -20.03
N ILE A 370 -10.99 -12.23 -19.44
CA ILE A 370 -9.83 -12.16 -18.55
C ILE A 370 -10.34 -12.23 -17.11
N ASN A 371 -10.42 -13.43 -16.54
CA ASN A 371 -10.57 -13.58 -15.10
C ASN A 371 -9.18 -13.67 -14.47
N LEU A 372 -8.73 -12.57 -13.87
CA LEU A 372 -7.42 -12.55 -13.24
C LEU A 372 -7.42 -13.35 -11.94
N LEU A 373 -8.51 -13.41 -11.15
CA LEU A 373 -8.46 -13.89 -9.76
C LEU A 373 -9.51 -14.98 -9.48
N PRO A 374 -9.23 -15.98 -8.62
CA PRO A 374 -10.18 -17.05 -8.35
C PRO A 374 -11.44 -16.60 -7.58
N ASP A 375 -12.63 -16.85 -8.14
CA ASP A 375 -13.92 -16.41 -7.56
C ASP A 375 -14.21 -16.95 -6.15
N GLN A 376 -13.69 -18.14 -5.83
CA GLN A 376 -13.93 -18.80 -4.55
C GLN A 376 -13.38 -18.01 -3.37
N ASP A 377 -12.29 -17.26 -3.56
CA ASP A 377 -11.62 -16.50 -2.51
C ASP A 377 -12.32 -15.16 -2.22
N PHE A 378 -13.23 -14.71 -3.10
CA PHE A 378 -14.05 -13.52 -2.90
C PHE A 378 -15.23 -13.72 -1.95
N LYS A 379 -15.51 -14.94 -1.49
CA LYS A 379 -16.74 -15.24 -0.73
C LYS A 379 -16.94 -14.32 0.47
N LEU A 380 -15.93 -14.16 1.34
CA LEU A 380 -16.05 -13.30 2.51
C LEU A 380 -16.26 -11.83 2.12
N LEU A 381 -15.55 -11.34 1.09
CA LEU A 381 -15.71 -9.95 0.64
C LEU A 381 -17.12 -9.68 0.12
N ARG A 382 -17.70 -10.64 -0.60
CA ARG A 382 -19.11 -10.57 -1.05
C ARG A 382 -20.11 -10.64 0.10
N ASP A 383 -19.85 -11.47 1.11
CA ASP A 383 -20.68 -11.54 2.31
C ASP A 383 -20.66 -10.20 3.08
N ILE A 384 -19.48 -9.58 3.21
CA ILE A 384 -19.30 -8.25 3.81
C ILE A 384 -20.05 -7.20 2.99
N ASP A 385 -19.86 -7.18 1.68
CA ASP A 385 -20.53 -6.27 0.75
C ASP A 385 -22.06 -6.34 0.89
N ALA A 386 -22.62 -7.55 0.81
CA ALA A 386 -24.05 -7.79 0.95
C ALA A 386 -24.58 -7.35 2.32
N GLY A 387 -23.79 -7.60 3.39
CA GLY A 387 -24.09 -7.15 4.74
C GLY A 387 -24.16 -5.63 4.84
N LEU A 388 -23.12 -4.92 4.36
CA LEU A 388 -23.03 -3.46 4.39
C LEU A 388 -24.11 -2.79 3.52
N ASN A 389 -24.44 -3.38 2.38
CA ASN A 389 -25.53 -2.94 1.50
C ASN A 389 -26.90 -3.08 2.18
N LYS A 390 -27.15 -4.24 2.82
CA LYS A 390 -28.43 -4.50 3.52
C LYS A 390 -28.71 -3.50 4.63
N ILE A 391 -27.67 -3.04 5.34
CA ILE A 391 -27.78 -2.04 6.41
C ILE A 391 -27.64 -0.59 5.91
N GLY A 392 -27.44 -0.38 4.59
CA GLY A 392 -27.35 0.93 3.98
C GLY A 392 -26.10 1.73 4.32
N ILE A 393 -25.02 1.08 4.76
CA ILE A 393 -23.74 1.75 5.06
C ILE A 393 -22.97 2.09 3.79
N VAL A 394 -23.08 1.28 2.74
CA VAL A 394 -22.45 1.53 1.43
C VAL A 394 -23.50 1.53 0.32
N PRO A 395 -23.22 2.18 -0.83
CA PRO A 395 -24.10 2.08 -1.99
C PRO A 395 -24.00 0.69 -2.64
N PRO A 396 -25.08 0.21 -3.28
CA PRO A 396 -25.03 -1.04 -4.02
C PRO A 396 -24.04 -0.96 -5.19
N ALA A 397 -23.49 -2.11 -5.58
CA ALA A 397 -22.70 -2.22 -6.80
C ALA A 397 -23.55 -1.82 -8.03
N LYS A 398 -22.94 -1.11 -8.98
CA LYS A 398 -23.54 -0.81 -10.28
C LYS A 398 -23.26 -1.94 -11.26
N ASP A 399 -24.07 -2.03 -12.31
CA ASP A 399 -23.86 -3.00 -13.39
C ASP A 399 -22.49 -2.81 -14.05
N GLN A 400 -21.86 -3.92 -14.42
CA GLN A 400 -20.67 -3.92 -15.26
C GLN A 400 -20.92 -3.19 -16.58
N VAL A 401 -19.87 -2.60 -17.14
CA VAL A 401 -19.94 -1.86 -18.41
C VAL A 401 -19.97 -2.85 -19.58
N PRO A 402 -20.81 -2.62 -20.63
CA PRO A 402 -20.82 -3.44 -21.83
C PRO A 402 -19.48 -3.52 -22.56
#